data_AF-B3E838-F1
#
_entry.id   AF-B3E838-F1
#
_cell.length_a   1.000
_cell.length_b   1.000
_cell.length_c   1.000
_cell.angle_alpha   90.00
_cell.angle_beta   90.00
_cell.angle_gamma   90.00
#
_symmetry.space_group_name_H-M   'P 1'
#
loop_
_entity.id
_entity.type
_entity.pdbx_description
1 polymer ?
#
loop_
_entity_poly.entity_id
_entity_poly.type
_entity_poly.pdbx_seq_one_letter_code
_entity_poly.pdbx_strand_id
1 'polypeptide(L)'
;MQAVFRMLILGMTLLCALVVTAPAAGWQMKEMGVGVYDESAGYDTVLSVLQRGERWSQKQLYEQGYFANRDKKFGAWLVGPPVNSYLNRYGVPLYGYRYRLTEPSGKSSLSGPHSFYNPGFTTVFINAGGQTGPWKIEFYLWNRDTGTESLIGDLTFVMEP
;
A
#
# COMPACT_ATOMS: atom_id res chain seq x y z
N MET A 1 -24.55 63.27 -34.36
CA MET A 1 -23.10 63.33 -34.57
C MET A 1 -22.42 62.61 -33.42
N GLN A 2 -21.56 61.62 -33.74
CA GLN A 2 -20.54 60.96 -32.89
C GLN A 2 -21.09 60.17 -31.67
N ALA A 3 -21.22 58.83 -31.64
CA ALA A 3 -20.35 57.71 -32.04
C ALA A 3 -19.07 57.53 -31.21
N VAL A 4 -19.18 57.22 -29.91
CA VAL A 4 -18.16 56.54 -29.08
C VAL A 4 -18.90 56.08 -27.80
N PHE A 5 -18.86 54.88 -27.24
CA PHE A 5 -17.80 53.88 -27.13
C PHE A 5 -18.53 52.54 -26.86
N ARG A 6 -18.48 51.61 -27.81
CA ARG A 6 -18.85 50.21 -27.57
C ARG A 6 -17.71 49.56 -26.77
N MET A 7 -18.02 48.44 -26.12
CA MET A 7 -17.09 47.40 -25.68
C MET A 7 -16.64 47.49 -24.21
N LEU A 8 -17.48 46.91 -23.34
CA LEU A 8 -17.03 46.31 -22.08
C LEU A 8 -17.54 44.86 -22.08
N ILE A 9 -16.83 44.02 -22.83
CA ILE A 9 -16.90 42.57 -22.68
C ILE A 9 -16.08 42.28 -21.42
N LEU A 10 -16.77 42.25 -20.27
CA LEU A 10 -16.18 41.75 -19.04
C LEU A 10 -16.15 40.21 -19.16
N GLY A 11 -15.05 39.69 -19.69
CA GLY A 11 -14.77 38.26 -19.74
C GLY A 11 -14.76 37.71 -18.32
N MET A 12 -15.80 36.95 -17.97
CA MET A 12 -15.84 36.16 -16.75
C MET A 12 -14.89 34.97 -16.96
N THR A 13 -13.61 35.20 -16.66
CA THR A 13 -12.56 34.18 -16.73
C THR A 13 -12.88 33.12 -15.68
N LEU A 14 -13.37 31.98 -16.16
CA LEU A 14 -13.56 30.76 -15.39
C LEU A 14 -12.19 30.34 -14.85
N LEU A 15 -11.88 30.70 -13.60
CA LEU A 15 -10.78 30.07 -12.86
C LEU A 15 -11.20 28.62 -12.59
N CYS A 16 -10.92 27.74 -13.54
CA CYS A 16 -10.73 26.33 -13.23
C CYS A 16 -9.54 26.25 -12.27
N ALA A 17 -9.84 26.25 -10.96
CA ALA A 17 -8.87 25.84 -9.96
C ALA A 17 -8.50 24.39 -10.26
N LEU A 18 -7.40 24.20 -11.01
CA LEU A 18 -6.67 22.95 -11.01
C LEU A 18 -6.24 22.74 -9.55
N VAL A 19 -7.00 21.90 -8.83
CA VAL A 19 -6.50 21.28 -7.62
C VAL A 19 -5.35 20.39 -8.07
N VAL A 20 -4.15 20.96 -8.13
CA VAL A 20 -2.93 20.20 -8.23
C VAL A 20 -2.81 19.48 -6.90
N THR A 21 -3.31 18.25 -6.84
CA THR A 21 -2.94 17.31 -5.80
C THR A 21 -1.43 17.16 -5.90
N ALA A 22 -0.70 17.84 -5.02
CA ALA A 22 0.74 17.65 -4.91
C ALA A 22 0.97 16.16 -4.70
N PRO A 23 1.87 15.50 -5.47
CA PRO A 23 2.27 14.14 -5.15
C PRO A 23 2.79 14.17 -3.71
N ALA A 24 2.45 13.16 -2.91
CA ALA A 24 2.94 13.01 -1.55
C ALA A 24 4.45 13.26 -1.53
N ALA A 25 4.85 14.48 -1.16
CA ALA A 25 6.22 14.91 -1.38
C ALA A 25 7.11 14.09 -0.43
N GLY A 26 7.91 13.18 -1.00
CA GLY A 26 8.96 12.45 -0.30
C GLY A 26 8.75 10.94 -0.14
N TRP A 27 7.52 10.40 -0.22
CA TRP A 27 7.32 8.95 -0.10
C TRP A 27 6.96 8.34 -1.45
N GLN A 28 7.76 7.37 -1.90
CA GLN A 28 7.53 6.61 -3.12
C GLN A 28 7.72 5.11 -2.85
N MET A 29 6.79 4.30 -3.35
CA MET A 29 6.91 2.86 -3.29
C MET A 29 8.12 2.42 -4.11
N LYS A 30 8.98 1.60 -3.52
CA LYS A 30 10.12 0.98 -4.19
C LYS A 30 9.76 -0.40 -4.72
N GLU A 31 9.05 -1.17 -3.91
CA GLU A 31 8.70 -2.55 -4.22
C GLU A 31 7.44 -2.96 -3.45
N MET A 32 6.65 -3.86 -4.01
CA MET A 32 5.66 -4.65 -3.28
C MET A 32 5.63 -6.07 -3.84
N GLY A 33 5.13 -7.03 -3.08
CA GLY A 33 5.01 -8.41 -3.54
C GLY A 33 4.12 -9.28 -2.67
N VAL A 34 3.84 -10.49 -3.18
CA VAL A 34 3.17 -11.56 -2.46
C VAL A 34 4.03 -12.82 -2.55
N GLY A 35 4.07 -13.57 -1.46
CA GLY A 35 4.74 -14.84 -1.38
C GLY A 35 5.23 -15.21 0.01
N VAL A 36 6.31 -15.97 0.07
CA VAL A 36 6.87 -16.49 1.31
C VAL A 36 8.06 -15.63 1.73
N TYR A 37 8.05 -15.18 2.97
CA TYR A 37 9.15 -14.44 3.59
C TYR A 37 9.55 -15.08 4.92
N ASP A 38 10.76 -14.78 5.37
CA ASP A 38 11.39 -15.27 6.59
C ASP A 38 11.67 -14.10 7.54
N GLU A 39 11.21 -14.22 8.78
CA GLU A 39 11.38 -13.22 9.83
C GLU A 39 12.44 -13.65 10.87
N SER A 40 13.08 -14.83 10.70
CA SER A 40 14.06 -15.37 11.67
C SER A 40 15.31 -14.52 11.84
N ALA A 41 15.71 -13.79 10.79
CA ALA A 41 16.85 -12.86 10.84
C ALA A 41 16.52 -11.51 11.51
N GLY A 42 15.26 -11.30 11.90
CA GLY A 42 14.75 -10.07 12.51
C GLY A 42 13.58 -9.48 11.71
N TYR A 43 12.36 -9.67 12.24
CA TYR A 43 11.10 -9.29 11.59
C TYR A 43 10.98 -7.78 11.29
N ASP A 44 11.70 -6.93 12.00
CA ASP A 44 11.67 -5.46 11.91
C ASP A 44 12.97 -4.84 11.37
N THR A 45 14.00 -5.66 11.09
CA THR A 45 15.33 -5.18 10.68
C THR A 45 15.61 -5.43 9.20
N VAL A 46 15.11 -6.54 8.64
CA VAL A 46 15.36 -6.94 7.27
C VAL A 46 14.15 -7.64 6.68
N LEU A 47 13.84 -7.32 5.42
CA LEU A 47 12.89 -8.10 4.64
C LEU A 47 13.64 -9.25 3.95
N SER A 48 13.38 -10.49 4.35
CA SER A 48 13.95 -11.68 3.69
C SER A 48 12.87 -12.41 2.90
N VAL A 49 12.74 -12.08 1.61
CA VAL A 49 11.83 -12.79 0.70
C VAL A 49 12.47 -14.11 0.27
N LEU A 50 11.80 -15.22 0.56
CA LEU A 50 12.22 -16.56 0.12
C LEU A 50 11.66 -16.88 -1.27
N GLN A 51 10.41 -16.47 -1.52
CA GLN A 51 9.74 -16.73 -2.79
C GLN A 51 8.71 -15.65 -3.08
N ARG A 52 8.68 -15.20 -4.33
CA ARG A 52 7.71 -14.26 -4.89
C ARG A 52 6.90 -14.95 -5.99
N GLY A 53 5.61 -14.62 -6.09
CA GLY A 53 4.76 -15.19 -7.12
C GLY A 53 3.30 -14.75 -7.02
N GLU A 54 2.56 -15.00 -8.09
CA GLU A 54 1.14 -14.65 -8.23
C GLU A 54 0.24 -15.89 -8.24
N ARG A 55 0.81 -17.09 -8.20
CA ARG A 55 0.08 -18.37 -8.14
C ARG A 55 0.72 -19.25 -7.09
N TRP A 56 -0.12 -19.87 -6.26
CA TRP A 56 0.33 -20.61 -5.10
C TRP A 56 -0.56 -21.81 -4.86
N SER A 57 0.03 -22.98 -4.57
CA SER A 57 -0.74 -24.12 -4.10
C SER A 57 -1.05 -23.95 -2.61
N GLN A 58 -2.33 -23.89 -2.28
CA GLN A 58 -2.78 -23.84 -0.89
C GLN A 58 -2.32 -25.07 -0.11
N LYS A 59 -2.42 -26.26 -0.73
CA LYS A 59 -1.90 -27.50 -0.14
C LYS A 59 -0.42 -27.37 0.21
N GLN A 60 0.42 -26.90 -0.72
CA GLN A 60 1.85 -26.76 -0.47
C GLN A 60 2.13 -25.79 0.69
N LEU A 61 1.50 -24.61 0.69
CA LEU A 61 1.68 -23.62 1.76
C LEU A 61 1.24 -24.16 3.13
N TYR A 62 0.16 -24.95 3.17
CA TYR A 62 -0.34 -25.61 4.37
C TYR A 62 0.62 -26.70 4.87
N GLU A 63 1.05 -27.62 3.99
CA GLU A 63 1.96 -28.72 4.34
C GLU A 63 3.33 -28.21 4.81
N GLN A 64 3.78 -27.06 4.29
CA GLN A 64 5.00 -26.39 4.71
C GLN A 64 4.81 -25.50 5.95
N GLY A 65 3.58 -25.36 6.46
CA GLY A 65 3.25 -24.65 7.68
C GLY A 65 3.25 -23.12 7.57
N TYR A 66 3.29 -22.55 6.37
CA TYR A 66 3.43 -21.10 6.16
C TYR A 66 2.21 -20.27 6.60
N PHE A 67 1.10 -20.91 6.97
CA PHE A 67 -0.07 -20.26 7.59
C PHE A 67 -0.09 -20.30 9.13
N ALA A 68 0.87 -20.97 9.77
CA ALA A 68 0.91 -21.11 11.23
C ALA A 68 2.31 -20.96 11.84
N ASN A 69 3.35 -20.94 11.01
CA ASN A 69 4.74 -20.82 11.43
C ASN A 69 5.05 -19.39 11.93
N ARG A 70 5.88 -19.30 12.98
CA ARG A 70 6.26 -18.02 13.60
C ARG A 70 7.27 -17.22 12.78
N ASP A 71 8.14 -17.90 12.04
CA ASP A 71 9.27 -17.29 11.35
C ASP A 71 9.03 -17.18 9.84
N LYS A 72 8.56 -18.27 9.21
CA LYS A 72 8.33 -18.32 7.75
C LYS A 72 6.86 -18.23 7.43
N LYS A 73 6.46 -17.20 6.70
CA LYS A 73 5.05 -16.85 6.52
C LYS A 73 4.73 -16.63 5.06
N PHE A 74 3.51 -17.01 4.70
CA PHE A 74 2.89 -16.56 3.46
C PHE A 74 2.21 -15.20 3.69
N GLY A 75 2.40 -14.27 2.77
CA GLY A 75 1.78 -12.96 2.86
C GLY A 75 2.19 -12.00 1.78
N ALA A 76 2.00 -10.71 2.04
CA ALA A 76 2.42 -9.63 1.18
C ALA A 76 3.47 -8.74 1.86
N TRP A 77 4.20 -7.97 1.07
CA TRP A 77 5.10 -6.93 1.59
C TRP A 77 5.01 -5.67 0.74
N LEU A 78 5.39 -4.57 1.37
CA LEU A 78 5.52 -3.26 0.76
C LEU A 78 6.80 -2.61 1.26
N VAL A 79 7.58 -2.03 0.35
CA VAL A 79 8.86 -1.38 0.61
C VAL A 79 8.78 0.07 0.12
N GLY A 80 9.03 1.00 1.03
CA GLY A 80 9.20 2.42 0.76
C GLY A 80 10.60 2.91 1.10
N PRO A 81 10.79 4.22 1.25
CA PRO A 81 12.01 4.78 1.82
C PRO A 81 12.14 4.45 3.33
N PRO A 82 13.35 4.51 3.91
CA PRO A 82 13.56 4.35 5.35
C PRO A 82 12.77 5.40 6.16
N VAL A 83 12.29 5.02 7.34
CA VAL A 83 11.38 5.84 8.17
C VAL A 83 11.96 7.22 8.50
N ASN A 84 13.27 7.29 8.77
CA ASN A 84 13.96 8.52 9.11
C ASN A 84 13.99 9.57 7.98
N SER A 85 13.62 9.21 6.75
CA SER A 85 13.60 10.12 5.60
C SER A 85 12.31 10.92 5.44
N TYR A 86 11.27 10.60 6.22
CA TYR A 86 9.95 11.27 6.16
C TYR A 86 9.37 11.57 7.54
N LEU A 87 10.21 12.05 8.46
CA LEU A 87 9.72 12.53 9.74
C LEU A 87 9.00 13.88 9.58
N ASN A 88 7.90 14.08 10.30
CA ASN A 88 7.25 15.37 10.40
C ASN A 88 8.05 16.31 11.32
N ARG A 89 7.55 17.55 11.50
CA ARG A 89 8.19 18.57 12.35
C ARG A 89 8.36 18.17 13.82
N TYR A 90 7.70 17.09 14.26
CA TYR A 90 7.77 16.56 15.63
C TYR A 90 8.71 15.35 15.74
N GLY A 91 9.42 14.98 14.66
CA GLY A 91 10.28 13.79 14.63
C GLY A 91 9.50 12.47 14.56
N VAL A 92 8.20 12.51 14.22
CA VAL A 92 7.34 11.33 14.12
C VAL A 92 7.21 10.93 12.64
N PRO A 93 7.16 9.63 12.29
CA PRO A 93 6.94 9.20 10.91
C PRO A 93 5.66 9.81 10.33
N LEU A 94 5.80 10.61 9.27
CA LEU A 94 4.69 11.31 8.62
C LEU A 94 3.72 10.34 7.94
N TYR A 95 4.24 9.24 7.40
CA TYR A 95 3.45 8.26 6.67
C TYR A 95 3.35 6.95 7.41
N GLY A 96 2.14 6.39 7.42
CA GLY A 96 1.86 4.98 7.69
C GLY A 96 1.20 4.34 6.48
N TYR A 97 0.71 3.12 6.65
CA TYR A 97 -0.02 2.43 5.60
C TYR A 97 -1.31 1.81 6.11
N ARG A 98 -2.23 1.56 5.17
CA ARG A 98 -3.37 0.67 5.34
C ARG A 98 -3.32 -0.35 4.23
N TYR A 99 -4.01 -1.46 4.41
CA TYR A 99 -4.26 -2.37 3.31
C TYR A 99 -5.70 -2.87 3.29
N ARG A 100 -6.23 -3.06 2.09
CA ARG A 100 -7.48 -3.77 1.87
C ARG A 100 -7.18 -5.14 1.29
N LEU A 101 -7.59 -6.19 2.00
CA LEU A 101 -7.50 -7.56 1.50
C LEU A 101 -8.90 -8.02 1.06
N THR A 102 -8.99 -8.50 -0.17
CA THR A 102 -10.22 -9.04 -0.77
C THR A 102 -10.05 -10.53 -1.02
N GLU A 103 -10.93 -11.32 -0.41
CA GLU A 103 -11.02 -12.77 -0.51
C GLU A 103 -11.64 -13.18 -1.87
N PRO A 104 -11.49 -14.45 -2.31
CA PRO A 104 -12.11 -14.97 -3.53
C PRO A 104 -13.63 -14.85 -3.56
N SER A 105 -14.26 -14.81 -2.38
CA SER A 105 -15.70 -14.58 -2.22
C SER A 105 -16.14 -13.14 -2.58
N GLY A 106 -15.20 -12.22 -2.78
CA GLY A 106 -15.43 -10.79 -2.93
C GLY A 106 -15.54 -10.03 -1.60
N LYS A 107 -15.47 -10.73 -0.46
CA LYS A 107 -15.42 -10.09 0.85
C LYS A 107 -14.11 -9.33 1.03
N SER A 108 -14.20 -8.06 1.43
CA SER A 108 -13.02 -7.23 1.71
C SER A 108 -12.95 -6.82 3.17
N SER A 109 -11.72 -6.67 3.68
CA SER A 109 -11.43 -6.07 4.98
C SER A 109 -10.35 -5.00 4.83
N LEU A 110 -10.51 -3.86 5.52
CA LEU A 110 -9.54 -2.77 5.56
C LEU A 110 -8.84 -2.78 6.93
N SER A 111 -7.52 -2.82 6.92
CA SER A 111 -6.68 -2.87 8.13
C SER A 111 -5.74 -1.67 8.19
N GLY A 112 -5.48 -1.18 9.41
CA GLY A 112 -4.64 -0.01 9.69
C GLY A 112 -5.38 1.19 10.30
N PRO A 113 -4.70 2.32 10.49
CA PRO A 113 -3.35 2.62 10.00
C PRO A 113 -2.24 1.90 10.80
N HIS A 114 -1.20 1.47 10.08
CA HIS A 114 -0.01 0.79 10.60
C HIS A 114 1.25 1.62 10.30
N SER A 115 2.31 1.40 11.07
CA SER A 115 3.64 1.99 10.82
C SER A 115 4.51 1.05 9.99
N PHE A 116 5.44 1.62 9.22
CA PHE A 116 6.53 0.86 8.62
C PHE A 116 7.61 0.54 9.66
N TYR A 117 8.34 -0.56 9.46
CA TYR A 117 9.58 -0.79 10.20
C TYR A 117 10.65 0.22 9.78
N ASN A 118 11.63 0.48 10.65
CA ASN A 118 12.65 1.52 10.44
C ASN A 118 13.33 1.48 9.06
N PRO A 119 13.68 0.31 8.49
CA PRO A 119 14.28 0.23 7.15
C PRO A 119 13.33 0.64 6.00
N GLY A 120 12.04 0.81 6.27
CA GLY A 120 11.05 1.30 5.31
C GLY A 120 10.14 0.23 4.72
N PHE A 121 10.17 -1.00 5.23
CA PHE A 121 9.30 -2.08 4.76
C PHE A 121 8.21 -2.43 5.77
N THR A 122 7.25 -3.24 5.32
CA THR A 122 6.30 -3.93 6.16
C THR A 122 5.92 -5.27 5.55
N THR A 123 5.43 -6.20 6.38
CA THR A 123 4.89 -7.50 5.99
C THR A 123 3.44 -7.60 6.44
N VAL A 124 2.61 -8.25 5.63
CA VAL A 124 1.20 -8.54 5.90
C VAL A 124 1.02 -10.05 5.82
N PHE A 125 0.82 -10.68 6.96
CA PHE A 125 0.49 -12.10 7.00
C PHE A 125 -0.89 -12.34 6.37
N ILE A 126 -0.98 -13.32 5.46
CA ILE A 126 -2.24 -13.71 4.81
C ILE A 126 -2.50 -15.18 5.12
N ASN A 127 -3.54 -15.45 5.92
CA ASN A 127 -4.04 -16.80 6.12
C ASN A 127 -5.07 -17.14 5.03
N ALA A 128 -4.61 -17.74 3.94
CA ALA A 128 -5.46 -18.19 2.85
C ALA A 128 -5.93 -19.65 3.00
N GLY A 129 -5.82 -20.24 4.20
CA GLY A 129 -6.23 -21.60 4.46
C GLY A 129 -7.72 -21.83 4.18
N GLY A 130 -8.04 -22.88 3.41
CA GLY A 130 -9.42 -23.25 3.06
C GLY A 130 -10.10 -22.37 2.02
N GLN A 131 -9.42 -21.38 1.44
CA GLN A 131 -9.94 -20.51 0.37
C GLN A 131 -9.06 -20.52 -0.89
N THR A 132 -9.56 -21.11 -1.97
CA THR A 132 -8.94 -21.09 -3.29
C THR A 132 -9.60 -20.03 -4.19
N GLY A 133 -8.90 -19.62 -5.25
CA GLY A 133 -9.34 -18.60 -6.19
C GLY A 133 -8.54 -17.29 -6.10
N PRO A 134 -9.01 -16.23 -6.77
CA PRO A 134 -8.30 -14.97 -6.85
C PRO A 134 -8.43 -14.16 -5.56
N TRP A 135 -7.30 -13.64 -5.10
CA TRP A 135 -7.19 -12.70 -3.99
C TRP A 135 -6.65 -11.38 -4.51
N LYS A 136 -7.04 -10.28 -3.87
CA LYS A 136 -6.48 -8.94 -4.13
C LYS A 136 -6.04 -8.29 -2.84
N ILE A 137 -4.86 -7.68 -2.82
CA ILE A 137 -4.43 -6.77 -1.77
C ILE A 137 -4.14 -5.39 -2.36
N GLU A 138 -4.71 -4.35 -1.76
CA GLU A 138 -4.48 -2.96 -2.11
C GLU A 138 -3.76 -2.27 -0.95
N PHE A 139 -2.68 -1.54 -1.23
CA PHE A 139 -1.96 -0.76 -0.24
C PHE A 139 -2.27 0.73 -0.39
N TYR A 140 -2.53 1.38 0.74
CA TYR A 140 -2.81 2.81 0.82
C TYR A 140 -1.74 3.45 1.70
N LEU A 141 -1.18 4.56 1.23
CA LEU A 141 -0.36 5.44 2.06
C LEU A 141 -1.30 6.35 2.86
N TRP A 142 -1.11 6.39 4.17
CA TRP A 142 -1.85 7.23 5.08
C TRP A 142 -0.93 8.34 5.61
N ASN A 143 -1.32 9.59 5.40
CA ASN A 143 -0.61 10.75 5.93
C ASN A 143 -1.12 11.05 7.35
N ARG A 144 -0.24 10.94 8.34
CA ARG A 144 -0.57 11.09 9.76
C ARG A 144 -1.08 12.47 10.13
N ASP A 145 -0.48 13.52 9.56
CA ASP A 145 -0.77 14.90 9.95
C ASP A 145 -2.11 15.39 9.35
N THR A 146 -2.47 14.90 8.16
CA THR A 146 -3.69 15.32 7.44
C THR A 146 -4.82 14.31 7.48
N GLY A 147 -4.53 13.04 7.82
CA GLY A 147 -5.46 11.93 7.71
C GLY A 147 -5.75 11.46 6.27
N THR A 148 -5.11 12.07 5.26
CA THR A 148 -5.35 11.76 3.84
C THR A 148 -4.85 10.35 3.51
N GLU A 149 -5.63 9.64 2.69
CA GLU A 149 -5.27 8.32 2.17
C GLU A 149 -5.13 8.35 0.65
N SER A 150 -4.10 7.72 0.13
CA SER A 150 -3.89 7.54 -1.31
C SER A 150 -3.52 6.09 -1.62
N LEU A 151 -4.20 5.48 -2.59
CA LEU A 151 -3.81 4.18 -3.13
C LEU A 151 -2.40 4.29 -3.73
N ILE A 152 -1.49 3.42 -3.32
CA ILE A 152 -0.09 3.40 -3.80
C ILE A 152 0.26 2.17 -4.64
N GLY A 153 -0.57 1.13 -4.59
CA GLY A 153 -0.41 -0.05 -5.42
C GLY A 153 -1.36 -1.17 -5.01
N ASP A 154 -1.54 -2.12 -5.90
CA ASP A 154 -2.29 -3.34 -5.62
C ASP A 154 -1.63 -4.56 -6.28
N LEU A 155 -1.91 -5.73 -5.71
CA LEU A 155 -1.44 -7.02 -6.18
C LEU A 155 -2.63 -7.98 -6.24
N THR A 156 -2.67 -8.78 -7.30
CA THR A 156 -3.58 -9.91 -7.41
C THR A 156 -2.76 -11.20 -7.39
N PHE A 157 -3.26 -12.22 -6.69
CA PHE A 157 -2.67 -13.54 -6.70
C PHE A 157 -3.76 -14.62 -6.64
N VAL A 158 -3.44 -15.84 -7.05
CA VAL A 158 -4.38 -16.95 -7.11
C VAL A 158 -3.92 -18.05 -6.17
N MET A 159 -4.83 -18.50 -5.31
CA MET A 159 -4.68 -19.73 -4.55
C MET A 159 -5.27 -20.90 -5.34
N GLU A 160 -4.40 -21.79 -5.77
CA GLU A 160 -4.76 -23.07 -6.37
C GLU A 160 -4.98 -24.10 -5.25
N PRO A 161 -5.75 -25.17 -5.52
CA PRO A 161 -5.88 -26.30 -4.59
C PRO A 161 -4.55 -26.88 -4.10
#